data_AF-A0A2Z2MB07-F1
#
_entry.id   AF-A0A2Z2MB07-F1
#
_cell.length_a   1.000
_cell.length_b   1.000
_cell.length_c   1.000
_cell.angle_alpha   90.00
_cell.angle_beta   90.00
_cell.angle_gamma   90.00
#
_symmetry.space_group_name_H-M   'P 1'
#
loop_
_entity.id
_entity.type
_entity.pdbx_description
1 polymer ?
#
loop_
_entity_poly.entity_id
_entity_poly.type
_entity_poly.pdbx_seq_one_letter_code
_entity_poly.pdbx_strand_id
1 'polypeptide(L)'
;MGNEIVKALKEKYSFLSLMLDSIEGAISGLEKGKDPEDVYHTLVTFLGEFPTRAMLQKLADEEGLNIKVKDKESAIEVIKLLGG
;
A
#
# COMPACT_ATOMS: atom_id res chain seq x y z
N MET A 1 2.48 15.80 2.54
CA MET A 1 3.40 14.97 3.35
C MET A 1 3.73 13.63 2.67
N GLY A 2 2.80 12.98 1.95
CA GLY A 2 3.10 11.75 1.17
C GLY A 2 4.22 11.86 0.11
N ASN A 3 4.47 13.07 -0.42
CA ASN A 3 5.52 13.32 -1.43
C ASN A 3 6.96 13.11 -0.93
N GLU A 4 7.23 13.22 0.38
CA GLU A 4 8.60 13.07 0.90
C GLU A 4 9.02 11.61 1.07
N ILE A 5 8.08 10.73 1.37
CA ILE A 5 8.30 9.27 1.49
C ILE A 5 8.60 8.67 0.11
N VAL A 6 7.84 9.06 -0.91
CA VAL A 6 8.05 8.61 -2.30
C VAL A 6 9.41 9.06 -2.82
N LYS A 7 9.82 10.29 -2.49
CA LYS A 7 11.11 10.85 -2.92
C LYS A 7 12.30 10.11 -2.28
N ALA A 8 12.24 9.82 -0.99
CA ALA A 8 13.28 9.07 -0.28
C ALA A 8 13.43 7.62 -0.78
N LEU A 9 12.32 7.00 -1.22
CA LEU A 9 12.32 5.65 -1.78
C LEU A 9 12.85 5.61 -3.23
N LYS A 10 12.52 6.64 -4.05
CA LYS A 10 13.02 6.81 -5.43
C LYS A 10 14.53 7.07 -5.48
N GLU A 11 15.09 7.80 -4.51
CA GLU A 11 16.54 8.09 -4.46
C GLU A 11 17.41 6.87 -4.09
N LYS A 12 16.89 5.94 -3.27
CA LYS A 12 17.72 4.86 -2.69
C LYS A 12 17.69 3.55 -3.48
N TYR A 13 16.67 3.34 -4.32
CA TYR A 13 16.48 2.11 -5.07
C TYR A 13 15.89 2.38 -6.46
N SER A 14 16.75 2.66 -7.44
CA SER A 14 16.34 2.91 -8.84
C SER A 14 15.53 1.77 -9.45
N PHE A 15 15.77 0.52 -9.03
CA PHE A 15 14.97 -0.66 -9.42
C PHE A 15 13.54 -0.66 -8.84
N LEU A 16 13.35 -0.11 -7.64
CA LEU A 16 12.04 0.01 -7.01
C LEU A 16 11.20 1.15 -7.58
N SER A 17 11.76 2.07 -8.36
CA SER A 17 11.03 3.21 -8.94
C SER A 17 9.82 2.77 -9.78
N LEU A 18 9.97 1.75 -10.63
CA LEU A 18 8.87 1.19 -11.44
C LEU A 18 7.76 0.54 -10.59
N MET A 19 8.14 -0.10 -9.49
CA MET A 19 7.20 -0.68 -8.53
C MET A 19 6.48 0.42 -7.75
N LEU A 20 7.22 1.45 -7.35
CA LEU A 20 6.70 2.62 -6.65
C LEU A 20 5.75 3.41 -7.54
N ASP A 21 6.04 3.60 -8.82
CA ASP A 21 5.13 4.25 -9.78
C ASP A 21 3.85 3.42 -10.00
N SER A 22 3.96 2.09 -9.97
CA SER A 22 2.80 1.18 -10.06
C SER A 22 1.93 1.24 -8.79
N ILE A 23 2.57 1.32 -7.61
CA ILE A 23 1.91 1.54 -6.33
C ILE A 23 1.27 2.95 -6.29
N GLU A 24 1.95 3.97 -6.80
CA GLU A 24 1.47 5.36 -6.89
C GLU A 24 0.22 5.42 -7.79
N GLY A 25 0.20 4.64 -8.87
CA GLY A 25 -0.99 4.43 -9.70
C GLY A 25 -2.13 3.70 -8.99
N ALA A 26 -1.82 2.71 -8.15
CA ALA A 26 -2.82 2.00 -7.34
C ALA A 26 -3.42 2.89 -6.24
N ILE A 27 -2.59 3.68 -5.55
CA ILE A 27 -2.96 4.64 -4.51
C ILE A 27 -3.77 5.81 -5.11
N SER A 28 -3.38 6.32 -6.28
CA SER A 28 -4.20 7.31 -7.01
C SER A 28 -5.58 6.74 -7.43
N GLY A 29 -5.70 5.41 -7.47
CA GLY A 29 -6.96 4.70 -7.64
C GLY A 29 -7.81 4.66 -6.36
N LEU A 30 -7.19 4.54 -5.17
CA LEU A 30 -7.85 4.62 -3.88
C LEU A 30 -8.51 5.99 -3.66
N GLU A 31 -7.79 7.08 -3.96
CA GLU A 31 -8.30 8.46 -3.84
C GLU A 31 -9.54 8.73 -4.74
N LYS A 32 -9.78 7.87 -5.74
CA LYS A 32 -10.95 7.95 -6.64
C LYS A 32 -12.13 7.06 -6.21
N GLY A 33 -12.06 6.44 -5.03
CA GLY A 33 -13.13 5.58 -4.50
C GLY A 33 -13.19 4.18 -5.13
N LYS A 34 -12.04 3.63 -5.55
CA LYS A 34 -11.99 2.21 -5.96
C LYS A 34 -12.22 1.27 -4.77
N ASP A 35 -12.75 0.09 -5.09
CA ASP A 35 -12.97 -0.99 -4.13
C ASP A 35 -11.63 -1.37 -3.45
N PRO A 36 -11.55 -1.35 -2.10
CA PRO A 36 -10.42 -1.84 -1.33
C PRO A 36 -9.94 -3.24 -1.73
N GLU A 37 -10.84 -4.10 -2.21
CA GLU A 37 -10.47 -5.42 -2.74
C GLU A 37 -9.67 -5.33 -4.05
N ASP A 38 -10.07 -4.46 -4.97
CA ASP A 38 -9.36 -4.25 -6.23
C ASP A 38 -7.95 -3.70 -5.98
N VAL A 39 -7.83 -2.84 -4.98
CA VAL A 39 -6.55 -2.25 -4.58
C VAL A 39 -5.66 -3.32 -3.97
N TYR A 40 -6.17 -4.12 -3.04
CA TYR A 40 -5.42 -5.24 -2.48
C TYR A 40 -4.98 -6.21 -3.58
N HIS A 41 -5.88 -6.57 -4.50
CA HIS A 41 -5.55 -7.47 -5.60
C HIS A 41 -4.47 -6.90 -6.53
N THR A 42 -4.53 -5.60 -6.82
CA THR A 42 -3.51 -4.88 -7.59
C THR A 42 -2.16 -4.96 -6.88
N LEU A 43 -2.12 -4.62 -5.58
CA LEU A 43 -0.89 -4.66 -4.79
C LEU A 43 -0.29 -6.07 -4.74
N VAL A 44 -1.10 -7.09 -4.49
CA VAL A 44 -0.65 -8.49 -4.48
C VAL A 44 -0.14 -8.93 -5.84
N THR A 45 -0.77 -8.48 -6.94
CA THR A 45 -0.35 -8.83 -8.30
C THR A 45 1.03 -8.26 -8.63
N PHE A 46 1.35 -7.05 -8.19
CA PHE A 46 2.63 -6.40 -8.47
C PHE A 46 3.73 -6.73 -7.47
N LEU A 47 3.40 -6.79 -6.18
CA LEU A 47 4.37 -6.95 -5.09
C LEU A 47 4.48 -8.39 -4.60
N GLY A 48 3.44 -9.20 -4.85
CA GLY A 48 3.25 -10.49 -4.18
C GLY A 48 2.55 -10.34 -2.83
N GLU A 49 1.97 -11.45 -2.37
CA GLU A 49 1.16 -11.53 -1.16
C GLU A 49 1.93 -11.15 0.12
N PHE A 50 3.13 -11.70 0.29
CA PHE A 50 3.93 -11.46 1.49
C PHE A 50 4.44 -10.01 1.58
N PRO A 51 5.04 -9.43 0.52
CA PRO A 51 5.45 -8.02 0.55
C PRO A 51 4.28 -7.05 0.72
N THR A 52 3.12 -7.33 0.11
CA THR A 52 1.91 -6.51 0.29
C THR A 52 1.47 -6.47 1.74
N ARG A 53 1.37 -7.62 2.41
CA ARG A 53 1.00 -7.66 3.84
C ARG A 53 2.01 -6.97 4.73
N ALA A 54 3.31 -7.15 4.47
CA ALA A 54 4.36 -6.48 5.24
C ALA A 54 4.31 -4.95 5.08
N MET A 55 4.02 -4.46 3.87
CA MET A 55 3.83 -3.04 3.61
C MET A 55 2.61 -2.50 4.36
N LEU A 56 1.45 -3.18 4.25
CA LEU A 56 0.22 -2.77 4.93
C LEU A 56 0.36 -2.81 6.46
N GLN A 57 1.08 -3.78 7.02
CA GLN A 57 1.37 -3.81 8.45
C GLN A 57 2.14 -2.56 8.88
N LYS A 58 3.19 -2.17 8.15
CA LYS A 58 3.96 -0.96 8.47
C LYS A 58 3.10 0.30 8.43
N LEU A 59 2.25 0.43 7.41
CA LEU A 59 1.33 1.56 7.29
C LEU A 59 0.31 1.60 8.45
N ALA A 60 -0.22 0.44 8.83
CA ALA A 60 -1.12 0.33 9.97
C ALA A 60 -0.44 0.69 11.30
N ASP A 61 0.83 0.33 11.46
CA ASP A 61 1.63 0.68 12.64
C ASP A 61 1.95 2.19 12.68
N GLU A 62 2.28 2.79 11.53
CA GLU A 62 2.59 4.22 11.39
C GLU A 62 1.37 5.11 11.67
N GLU A 63 0.20 4.71 11.20
CA GLU A 63 -1.09 5.43 11.42
C GLU A 63 -1.77 5.05 12.74
N GLY A 64 -1.16 4.16 13.54
CA GLY A 64 -1.70 3.76 14.84
C GLY A 64 -3.03 3.00 14.77
N LEU A 65 -3.30 2.31 13.66
CA LEU A 65 -4.58 1.61 13.39
C LEU A 65 -4.78 0.36 14.28
N ASN A 66 -3.75 -0.08 15.01
CA ASN A 66 -3.80 -1.19 15.96
C ASN A 66 -4.33 -2.52 15.37
N ILE A 67 -4.10 -2.73 14.06
CA ILE A 67 -4.48 -3.92 13.31
C ILE A 67 -3.22 -4.74 12.98
N LYS A 68 -3.32 -6.07 13.14
CA LYS A 68 -2.33 -7.00 12.60
C LYS A 68 -2.79 -7.52 11.26
N VAL A 69 -2.00 -7.31 10.21
CA VAL A 69 -2.23 -7.79 8.85
C VAL A 69 -1.72 -9.23 8.73
N LYS A 70 -2.61 -10.19 8.91
CA LYS A 70 -2.31 -11.63 8.93
C LYS A 70 -2.81 -12.33 7.67
N ASP A 71 -3.88 -11.81 7.09
CA ASP A 71 -4.69 -12.41 6.04
C ASP A 71 -5.24 -11.31 5.11
N LYS A 72 -5.95 -11.74 4.05
CA LYS A 72 -6.57 -10.84 3.07
C LYS A 72 -7.56 -9.88 3.74
N GLU A 73 -8.34 -10.35 4.70
CA GLU A 73 -9.40 -9.57 5.34
C GLU A 73 -8.81 -8.41 6.16
N SER A 74 -7.82 -8.69 7.00
CA SER A 74 -7.09 -7.66 7.75
C SER A 74 -6.32 -6.70 6.86
N ALA A 75 -5.82 -7.16 5.70
CA ALA A 75 -5.20 -6.29 4.70
C ALA A 75 -6.20 -5.32 4.07
N ILE A 76 -7.39 -5.79 3.71
CA ILE A 76 -8.47 -4.98 3.14
C ILE A 76 -8.98 -3.96 4.16
N GLU A 77 -9.09 -4.36 5.44
CA GLU A 77 -9.51 -3.47 6.51
C GLU A 77 -8.53 -2.30 6.69
N VAL A 78 -7.22 -2.57 6.64
CA VAL A 78 -6.20 -1.51 6.63
C VAL A 78 -6.36 -0.60 5.41
N ILE A 79 -6.55 -1.16 4.21
CA ILE A 79 -6.75 -0.36 2.98
C ILE A 79 -7.99 0.54 3.09
N LYS A 80 -9.08 0.03 3.66
CA LYS A 80 -10.32 0.80 3.92
C LYS A 80 -10.05 1.98 4.84
N LEU A 81 -9.31 1.75 5.92
CA LEU A 81 -9.01 2.78 6.91
C LEU A 81 -8.01 3.83 6.39
N LEU A 82 -7.10 3.43 5.50
CA LEU A 82 -6.15 4.35 4.86
C LEU A 82 -6.76 5.16 3.72
N GLY A 83 -7.79 4.64 3.05
CA GLY A 83 -8.49 5.32 1.95
C GLY A 83 -9.72 6.14 2.37
N GLY A 84 -10.00 6.20 3.68
CA GLY A 84 -11.14 6.92 4.28
C GLY A 84 -10.80 8.34 4.70
#